data_AF-A0A849Z4E5-F1
#
_entry.id   AF-A0A849Z4E5-F1
#
_cell.length_a   1.000
_cell.length_b   1.000
_cell.length_c   1.000
_cell.angle_alpha   90.00
_cell.angle_beta   90.00
_cell.angle_gamma   90.00
#
_symmetry.space_group_name_H-M   'P 1'
#
loop_
_entity.id
_entity.type
_entity.pdbx_description
1 polymer ?
#
loop_
_entity_poly.entity_id
_entity_poly.type
_entity_poly.pdbx_seq_one_letter_code
_entity_poly.pdbx_strand_id
1 'polypeptide(L)'
;QRRLGDAEEARELAEEAAALLDHGAPSLLNEAPVYLALHDACVDAGNLNDARSAIERGIPRLVRRLRGLADTPYAHAFLTGLDHNAGLIAAADSYGLVPEEALRILGRRG
;
A
#
# COMPACT_ATOMS: atom_id res chain seq x y z
N GLN A 1 -4.41 28.03 9.00
CA GLN A 1 -4.98 27.19 10.07
C GLN A 1 -5.86 26.05 9.56
N ARG A 2 -6.53 26.13 8.39
CA ARG A 2 -7.30 24.99 7.81
C ARG A 2 -6.45 23.78 7.39
N ARG A 3 -5.34 24.01 6.68
CA ARG A 3 -4.49 22.93 6.13
C ARG A 3 -3.95 21.91 7.13
N LEU A 4 -3.79 22.29 8.40
CA LEU A 4 -3.29 21.38 9.44
C LEU A 4 -4.40 20.47 9.98
N GLY A 5 -5.64 20.98 10.05
CA GLY A 5 -6.81 20.20 10.49
C GLY A 5 -7.20 19.15 9.45
N ASP A 6 -7.15 19.52 8.16
CA ASP A 6 -7.46 18.60 7.06
C ASP A 6 -6.45 17.43 6.98
N ALA A 7 -5.18 17.67 7.34
CA ALA A 7 -4.13 16.65 7.32
C ALA A 7 -4.25 15.63 8.46
N GLU A 8 -4.55 16.08 9.68
CA GLU A 8 -4.79 15.19 10.81
C GLU A 8 -6.06 14.36 10.63
N GLU A 9 -7.15 14.97 10.13
CA GLU A 9 -8.38 14.25 9.82
C GLU A 9 -8.16 13.18 8.74
N ALA A 10 -7.40 13.49 7.69
CA ALA A 10 -7.03 12.51 6.67
C ALA A 10 -6.21 11.35 7.24
N ARG A 11 -5.26 11.63 8.14
CA ARG A 11 -4.46 10.60 8.82
C ARG A 11 -5.32 9.71 9.71
N GLU A 12 -6.21 10.29 10.51
CA GLU A 12 -7.13 9.54 11.39
C GLU A 12 -8.03 8.61 10.58
N LEU A 13 -8.65 9.11 9.51
CA LEU A 13 -9.49 8.30 8.61
C LEU A 13 -8.70 7.16 7.95
N ALA A 14 -7.47 7.42 7.51
CA ALA A 14 -6.63 6.40 6.90
C ALA A 14 -6.19 5.34 7.92
N GLU A 15 -5.91 5.73 9.16
CA GLU A 15 -5.55 4.81 10.24
C GLU A 15 -6.73 3.95 10.67
N GLU A 16 -7.93 4.51 10.78
CA GLU A 16 -9.16 3.74 11.07
C GLU A 16 -9.41 2.68 9.99
N ALA A 17 -9.29 3.07 8.72
CA ALA A 17 -9.42 2.15 7.60
C ALA A 17 -8.36 1.02 7.63
N ALA A 18 -7.10 1.38 7.92
CA ALA A 18 -6.01 0.40 8.05
C ALA A 18 -6.24 -0.53 9.24
N ALA A 19 -6.73 -0.02 10.36
CA ALA A 19 -7.04 -0.79 11.55
C ALA A 19 -8.16 -1.81 11.27
N LEU A 20 -9.24 -1.45 10.57
CA LEU A 20 -10.27 -2.41 10.17
C LEU A 20 -9.69 -3.57 9.37
N LEU A 21 -8.82 -3.26 8.41
CA LEU A 21 -8.15 -4.24 7.59
C LEU A 21 -7.22 -5.14 8.43
N ASP A 22 -6.48 -4.59 9.40
CA ASP A 22 -5.56 -5.31 10.29
C ASP A 22 -6.26 -6.29 11.21
N HIS A 23 -7.46 -5.96 11.66
CA HIS A 23 -8.28 -6.86 12.47
C HIS A 23 -9.04 -7.91 11.64
N GLY A 24 -8.65 -8.10 10.38
CA GLY A 24 -9.15 -9.18 9.55
C GLY A 24 -10.53 -8.92 8.95
N ALA A 25 -10.97 -7.65 8.87
CA ALA A 25 -12.18 -7.34 8.13
C ALA A 25 -12.07 -7.91 6.70
N PRO A 26 -13.05 -8.72 6.25
CA PRO A 26 -13.02 -9.27 4.91
C PRO A 26 -13.10 -8.14 3.89
N SER A 27 -12.05 -7.98 3.09
CA SER A 27 -12.03 -7.04 1.97
C SER A 27 -12.11 -7.78 0.64
N LEU A 28 -13.19 -7.55 -0.10
CA LEU A 28 -13.26 -7.93 -1.51
C LEU A 28 -12.39 -7.00 -2.38
N LEU A 29 -12.02 -5.83 -1.85
CA LEU A 29 -11.41 -4.72 -2.57
C LEU A 29 -9.90 -4.63 -2.33
N ASN A 30 -9.21 -4.01 -3.28
CA ASN A 30 -7.77 -3.73 -3.19
C ASN A 30 -7.46 -2.90 -1.94
N GLU A 31 -6.56 -3.39 -1.08
CA GLU A 31 -6.19 -2.73 0.17
C GLU A 31 -5.08 -1.68 -0.01
N ALA A 32 -4.34 -1.70 -1.14
CA ALA A 32 -3.23 -0.77 -1.37
C ALA A 32 -3.60 0.73 -1.25
N PRO A 33 -4.79 1.20 -1.72
CA PRO A 33 -5.18 2.60 -1.56
C PRO A 33 -5.20 3.06 -0.09
N VAL A 34 -5.62 2.18 0.83
CA VAL A 34 -5.70 2.51 2.26
C VAL A 34 -4.33 2.73 2.85
N TYR A 35 -3.40 1.79 2.61
CA TYR A 35 -2.04 1.88 3.15
C TYR A 35 -1.20 2.95 2.48
N LEU A 36 -1.42 3.22 1.19
CA LEU A 36 -0.76 4.32 0.50
C LEU A 36 -1.26 5.68 1.02
N ALA A 37 -2.58 5.84 1.21
CA ALA A 37 -3.13 7.06 1.79
C ALA A 37 -2.63 7.30 3.22
N LEU A 38 -2.53 6.24 4.03
CA LEU A 38 -1.96 6.34 5.38
C LEU A 38 -0.49 6.73 5.35
N HIS A 39 0.31 6.11 4.46
CA HIS A 39 1.69 6.49 4.25
C HIS A 39 1.83 7.98 3.89
N ASP A 40 1.07 8.46 2.91
CA ASP A 40 1.15 9.83 2.43
C ASP A 40 0.74 10.83 3.52
N ALA A 41 -0.32 10.52 4.27
CA ALA A 41 -0.73 11.34 5.42
C ALA A 41 0.35 11.40 6.52
N CYS A 42 1.02 10.29 6.80
CA CYS A 42 2.14 10.26 7.75
C CYS A 42 3.36 11.04 7.24
N VAL A 43 3.67 10.99 5.93
CA VAL A 43 4.74 11.78 5.32
C VAL A 43 4.43 13.27 5.42
N ASP A 44 3.20 13.67 5.09
CA ASP A 44 2.74 15.07 5.17
C ASP A 44 2.79 15.62 6.61
N ALA A 45 2.55 14.76 7.59
CA ALA A 45 2.68 15.08 9.02
C ALA A 45 4.14 15.06 9.54
N GLY A 46 5.10 14.60 8.73
CA GLY A 46 6.51 14.42 9.13
C GLY A 46 6.78 13.19 10.01
N ASN A 47 5.80 12.30 10.16
CA ASN A 47 5.88 11.09 10.98
C ASN A 47 6.41 9.90 10.16
N LEU A 48 7.70 9.93 9.83
CA LEU A 48 8.31 8.94 8.93
C LEU A 48 8.29 7.49 9.47
N ASN A 49 8.27 7.31 10.79
CA ASN A 49 8.15 5.97 11.38
C ASN A 49 6.78 5.34 11.09
N ASP A 50 5.71 6.14 11.22
CA ASP A 50 4.35 5.69 10.94
C ASP A 50 4.13 5.50 9.44
N ALA A 51 4.74 6.36 8.61
CA ALA A 51 4.73 6.20 7.16
C ALA A 51 5.34 4.84 6.74
N ARG A 52 6.51 4.49 7.31
CA ARG A 52 7.12 3.17 7.08
C ARG A 52 6.22 2.04 7.59
N SER A 53 5.64 2.18 8.78
CA SER A 53 4.73 1.19 9.37
C SER A 53 3.52 0.91 8.46
N ALA A 54 2.95 1.95 7.84
CA ALA A 54 1.87 1.80 6.87
C ALA A 54 2.26 0.90 5.68
N ILE A 55 3.47 1.06 5.16
CA ILE A 55 3.98 0.22 4.08
C ILE A 55 4.23 -1.22 4.55
N GLU A 56 4.83 -1.40 5.73
CA GLU A 56 5.05 -2.73 6.33
C GLU A 56 3.73 -3.49 6.52
N ARG A 57 2.64 -2.80 6.85
CA ARG A 57 1.28 -3.37 6.98
C ARG A 57 0.62 -3.65 5.62
N GLY A 58 0.86 -2.80 4.61
CA GLY A 58 0.25 -2.91 3.28
C GLY A 58 0.85 -4.01 2.41
N ILE A 59 2.17 -4.19 2.44
CA ILE A 59 2.90 -5.10 1.55
C ILE A 59 2.43 -6.57 1.65
N PRO A 60 2.25 -7.16 2.84
CA PRO A 60 1.74 -8.53 2.96
C PRO A 60 0.38 -8.76 2.27
N ARG A 61 -0.48 -7.74 2.21
CA ARG A 61 -1.81 -7.82 1.58
C ARG A 61 -1.71 -7.75 0.06
N LEU A 62 -0.84 -6.88 -0.45
CA LEU A 62 -0.52 -6.82 -1.87
C LEU A 62 0.03 -8.18 -2.32
N VAL A 63 0.98 -8.76 -1.57
CA VAL A 63 1.55 -10.10 -1.85
C VAL A 63 0.49 -11.18 -1.81
N ARG A 64 -0.44 -11.16 -0.86
CA ARG A 64 -1.55 -12.12 -0.80
C ARG A 64 -2.37 -12.12 -2.09
N ARG A 65 -2.75 -10.94 -2.61
CA ARG A 65 -3.49 -10.83 -3.88
C ARG A 65 -2.64 -11.27 -5.06
N LEU A 66 -1.37 -10.86 -5.06
CA LEU A 66 -0.42 -11.18 -6.12
C LEU A 66 -0.19 -12.69 -6.26
N ARG A 67 -0.11 -13.42 -5.15
CA ARG A 67 -0.03 -14.89 -5.14
C ARG A 67 -1.26 -15.55 -5.77
N GLY A 68 -2.45 -14.97 -5.56
CA GLY A 68 -3.68 -15.42 -6.23
C GLY A 68 -3.70 -15.13 -7.74
N LEU A 69 -2.84 -14.24 -8.22
CA LEU A 69 -2.74 -13.84 -9.64
C LEU A 69 -1.48 -14.37 -10.34
N ALA A 70 -0.54 -15.00 -9.62
CA ALA A 70 0.84 -15.21 -10.08
C ALA A 70 0.98 -16.02 -11.39
N ASP A 71 0.00 -16.88 -11.69
CA ASP A 71 -0.05 -17.72 -12.90
C ASP A 71 -1.05 -17.20 -13.94
N THR A 72 -1.57 -15.98 -13.74
CA THR A 72 -2.50 -15.31 -14.64
C THR A 72 -1.78 -14.20 -15.41
N PRO A 73 -2.26 -13.82 -16.62
CA PRO A 73 -1.72 -12.66 -17.35
C PRO A 73 -1.95 -11.34 -16.62
N TYR A 74 -2.80 -11.31 -15.58
CA TYR A 74 -3.16 -10.09 -14.86
C TYR A 74 -2.17 -9.69 -13.78
N ALA A 75 -1.21 -10.54 -13.41
CA ALA A 75 -0.27 -10.26 -12.33
C ALA A 75 0.54 -8.97 -12.54
N HIS A 76 1.06 -8.79 -13.76
CA HIS A 76 1.82 -7.59 -14.11
C HIS A 76 0.92 -6.35 -14.11
N ALA A 77 -0.24 -6.43 -14.79
CA ALA A 77 -1.20 -5.33 -14.85
C ALA A 77 -1.76 -4.94 -13.47
N PHE A 78 -1.91 -5.90 -12.55
CA PHE A 78 -2.31 -5.63 -11.18
C PHE A 78 -1.26 -4.79 -10.44
N LEU A 79 0.02 -5.07 -10.62
CA LEU A 79 1.09 -4.30 -9.97
C LEU A 79 1.33 -2.94 -10.62
N THR A 80 1.37 -2.87 -11.95
CA THR A 80 1.83 -1.68 -12.68
C THR A 80 0.70 -0.84 -13.27
N GLY A 81 -0.48 -1.43 -13.48
CA GLY A 81 -1.62 -0.79 -14.13
C GLY A 81 -2.61 -0.15 -13.15
N LEU A 82 -2.39 -0.30 -11.84
CA LEU A 82 -3.17 0.36 -10.79
C LEU A 82 -2.26 1.31 -10.02
N ASP A 83 -2.56 2.61 -10.07
CA ASP A 83 -1.71 3.67 -9.49
C ASP A 83 -1.37 3.41 -8.03
N HIS A 84 -2.36 2.98 -7.24
CA HIS A 84 -2.15 2.69 -5.82
C HIS A 84 -1.22 1.49 -5.57
N ASN A 85 -1.22 0.48 -6.44
CA ASN A 85 -0.32 -0.66 -6.29
C ASN A 85 1.10 -0.30 -6.70
N ALA A 86 1.24 0.44 -7.80
CA ALA A 86 2.53 0.96 -8.24
C ALA A 86 3.11 1.92 -7.19
N GLY A 87 2.29 2.81 -6.62
CA GLY A 87 2.66 3.72 -5.55
C GLY A 87 3.10 2.99 -4.28
N LEU A 88 2.36 1.96 -3.86
CA LEU A 88 2.73 1.14 -2.69
C LEU A 88 4.08 0.42 -2.91
N ILE A 89 4.34 -0.09 -4.12
CA ILE A 89 5.64 -0.70 -4.46
C ILE A 89 6.76 0.34 -4.48
N ALA A 90 6.53 1.53 -5.05
CA ALA A 90 7.51 2.60 -5.07
C ALA A 90 7.86 3.11 -3.66
N ALA A 91 6.86 3.27 -2.79
CA ALA A 91 7.08 3.59 -1.39
C ALA A 91 7.85 2.48 -0.67
N ALA A 92 7.51 1.21 -0.90
CA ALA A 92 8.27 0.08 -0.37
C ALA A 92 9.73 0.05 -0.84
N ASP A 93 10.01 0.42 -2.09
CA ASP A 93 11.39 0.52 -2.61
C ASP A 93 12.23 1.53 -1.83
N SER A 94 11.64 2.69 -1.50
CA SER A 94 12.32 3.72 -0.69
C SER A 94 12.70 3.23 0.72
N TYR A 95 12.01 2.20 1.22
CA TYR A 95 12.27 1.59 2.52
C TYR A 95 13.04 0.26 2.43
N GLY A 96 13.36 -0.23 1.23
CA GLY A 96 13.96 -1.56 1.03
C GLY A 96 13.02 -2.73 1.37
N LEU A 97 11.71 -2.53 1.22
CA LEU A 97 10.64 -3.47 1.57
C LEU A 97 9.95 -4.11 0.35
N VAL A 98 10.51 -3.99 -0.86
CA VAL A 98 9.91 -4.58 -2.05
C VAL A 98 9.95 -6.12 -1.93
N PRO A 99 8.80 -6.80 -2.01
CA PRO A 99 8.76 -8.25 -1.87
C PRO A 99 9.32 -8.95 -3.11
N GLU A 100 9.99 -10.10 -2.92
CA GLU A 100 10.55 -10.91 -4.01
C GLU A 100 9.49 -11.32 -5.05
N GLU A 101 8.25 -11.59 -4.63
CA GLU A 101 7.13 -11.84 -5.53
C GLU A 101 6.91 -10.69 -6.52
N ALA A 102 6.96 -9.44 -6.06
CA ALA A 102 6.78 -8.28 -6.93
C ALA A 102 7.98 -8.15 -7.87
N LEU A 103 9.21 -8.30 -7.37
CA LEU A 103 10.42 -8.26 -8.19
C LEU A 103 10.39 -9.30 -9.32
N ARG A 104 9.95 -10.53 -9.02
CA ARG A 104 9.82 -11.59 -10.03
C ARG A 104 8.82 -11.24 -11.13
N ILE A 105 7.72 -10.58 -10.78
CA ILE A 105 6.67 -10.22 -11.74
C ILE A 105 7.08 -9.02 -12.58
N LEU A 106 7.75 -8.03 -11.98
CA LEU A 106 8.31 -6.88 -12.69
C LEU A 106 9.45 -7.28 -13.64
N GLY A 107 10.22 -8.33 -13.31
CA GLY A 107 11.27 -8.87 -14.17
C GLY A 107 10.78 -9.70 -15.36
N ARG A 108 9.53 -10.18 -15.32
CA ARG A 108 8.86 -10.80 -16.47
C ARG A 108 8.41 -9.66 -17.38
N ARG A 109 9.05 -9.47 -18.54
CA ARG A 109 8.56 -8.51 -19.56
C ARG A 109 7.07 -8.78 -19.78
N GLY A 110 6.24 -7.77 -19.50
CA GLY A 110 4.78 -7.80 -19.72
C GLY A 110 4.40 -8.01 -21.16
#